data_AF-A0A961K619-F1
#
_entry.id   AF-A0A961K619-F1
#
_cell.length_a   1.000
_cell.length_b   1.000
_cell.length_c   1.000
_cell.angle_alpha   90.00
_cell.angle_beta   90.00
_cell.angle_gamma   90.00
#
_symmetry.space_group_name_H-M   'P 1'
#
loop_
_entity.id
_entity.type
_entity.pdbx_description
1 polymer ?
#
loop_
_entity_poly.entity_id
_entity_poly.type
_entity_poly.pdbx_seq_one_letter_code
_entity_poly.pdbx_strand_id
1 'polypeptide(L)'
;MFYYCVLSMVTPPVALASFAAAGVGEGPVMKTSASAFGLSLVAFFVPFSFIFDPAILWQGTAAEVAVGAGALLLSTALWAIAFGGWCGRSLGPAARAVIGAAGLVAVIAPFGSAWWLGGIVVGWVLAIGIAVRARRGGAMQARLAD
;
A
#
# COMPACT_ATOMS: atom_id res chain seq x y z
N MET A 1 -22.33 -5.90 -0.82
CA MET A 1 -22.26 -7.24 -1.44
C MET A 1 -21.37 -7.23 -2.68
N PHE A 2 -21.63 -6.38 -3.68
CA PHE A 2 -20.83 -6.30 -4.92
C PHE A 2 -19.31 -6.11 -4.73
N TYR A 3 -18.88 -5.23 -3.81
CA TYR A 3 -17.45 -4.96 -3.55
C TYR A 3 -16.66 -6.23 -3.21
N TYR A 4 -17.14 -7.00 -2.24
CA TYR A 4 -16.47 -8.23 -1.81
C TYR A 4 -16.63 -9.38 -2.80
N CYS A 5 -17.73 -9.43 -3.58
CA CYS A 5 -17.88 -10.42 -4.65
C CYS A 5 -16.79 -10.28 -5.71
N VAL A 6 -16.49 -9.05 -6.16
CA VAL A 6 -15.42 -8.80 -7.13
C VAL A 6 -14.04 -9.11 -6.51
N LEU A 7 -13.82 -8.71 -5.26
CA LEU A 7 -12.58 -9.00 -4.54
C LEU A 7 -12.35 -10.49 -4.23
N SER A 8 -13.39 -11.33 -4.20
CA SER A 8 -13.25 -12.77 -3.99
C SER A 8 -12.37 -13.45 -5.05
N MET A 9 -12.31 -12.87 -6.26
CA MET A 9 -11.47 -13.38 -7.35
C MET A 9 -9.97 -13.13 -7.13
N VAL A 10 -9.57 -12.52 -6.01
CA VAL A 10 -8.16 -12.23 -5.70
C VAL A 10 -7.53 -13.29 -4.77
N THR A 11 -8.33 -14.13 -4.11
CA THR A 11 -7.81 -15.17 -3.20
C THR A 11 -7.20 -16.37 -3.96
N PRO A 12 -5.98 -16.83 -3.62
CA PRO A 12 -5.48 -18.11 -4.10
C PRO A 12 -6.37 -19.24 -3.57
N PRO A 13 -6.78 -20.26 -4.38
CA PRO A 13 -6.28 -20.69 -5.69
C PRO A 13 -7.21 -20.32 -6.88
N VAL A 14 -8.06 -19.29 -6.78
CA VAL A 14 -9.05 -18.95 -7.82
C VAL A 14 -8.73 -17.63 -8.52
N ALA A 15 -7.51 -17.13 -8.34
CA ALA A 15 -7.05 -15.83 -8.85
C ALA A 15 -6.77 -15.85 -10.36
N LEU A 16 -7.83 -15.92 -11.18
CA LEU A 16 -7.76 -16.04 -12.65
C LEU A 16 -6.86 -14.96 -13.30
N ALA A 17 -6.92 -13.72 -12.82
CA ALA A 17 -6.06 -12.64 -13.33
C ALA A 17 -4.57 -12.88 -13.05
N SER A 18 -4.26 -13.43 -11.86
CA SER A 18 -2.88 -13.79 -11.49
C SER A 18 -2.37 -14.98 -12.30
N PHE A 19 -3.27 -15.85 -12.79
CA PHE A 19 -2.91 -17.00 -13.61
C PHE A 19 -2.49 -16.57 -15.01
N ALA A 20 -3.25 -15.65 -15.61
CA ALA A 20 -2.86 -15.02 -16.88
C ALA A 20 -1.53 -14.26 -16.74
N ALA A 21 -1.37 -13.47 -15.68
CA ALA A 21 -0.12 -12.73 -15.42
C ALA A 21 1.09 -13.67 -15.21
N ALA A 22 0.90 -14.79 -14.52
CA ALA A 22 1.96 -15.79 -14.32
C ALA A 22 2.36 -16.48 -15.64
N GLY A 23 1.41 -16.71 -16.55
CA GLY A 23 1.68 -17.25 -17.89
C GLY A 23 2.50 -16.29 -18.76
N VAL A 24 2.25 -14.98 -18.68
CA VAL A 24 3.04 -13.95 -19.38
C VAL A 24 4.41 -13.77 -18.74
N GLY A 25 4.50 -13.84 -17.41
CA GLY A 25 5.74 -13.64 -16.66
C GLY A 25 6.58 -14.90 -16.43
N GLU A 26 6.21 -16.03 -17.06
CA GLU A 26 6.88 -17.34 -16.94
C GLU A 26 7.14 -17.80 -15.50
N GLY A 27 6.28 -17.37 -14.57
CA GLY A 27 6.47 -17.55 -13.13
C GLY A 27 5.58 -18.63 -12.51
N PRO A 28 5.92 -19.17 -11.33
CA PRO A 28 5.04 -20.09 -10.63
C PRO A 28 3.72 -19.42 -10.24
N VAL A 29 2.62 -19.90 -10.83
CA VAL A 29 1.25 -19.37 -10.66
C VAL A 29 0.89 -19.12 -9.19
N MET A 30 1.20 -20.07 -8.31
CA MET A 30 0.86 -19.97 -6.90
C MET A 30 1.64 -18.85 -6.18
N LYS A 31 2.92 -18.64 -6.53
CA LYS A 31 3.74 -17.57 -5.92
C LYS A 31 3.29 -16.19 -6.38
N THR A 32 2.97 -16.05 -7.66
CA THR A 32 2.43 -14.80 -8.22
C THR A 32 1.09 -14.46 -7.57
N SER A 33 0.20 -15.44 -7.44
CA SER A 33 -1.12 -15.27 -6.83
C SER A 33 -1.02 -14.92 -5.34
N ALA A 34 -0.13 -15.58 -4.58
CA ALA A 34 0.09 -15.26 -3.17
C ALA A 34 0.64 -13.83 -2.97
N SER A 35 1.54 -13.39 -3.86
CA SER A 35 2.11 -12.04 -3.81
C SER A 35 1.05 -10.99 -4.14
N ALA A 36 0.25 -11.22 -5.20
CA ALA A 36 -0.85 -10.34 -5.59
C ALA A 36 -1.93 -10.27 -4.49
N PHE A 37 -2.26 -11.39 -3.87
CA PHE A 37 -3.21 -11.45 -2.77
C PHE A 37 -2.75 -10.60 -1.57
N GLY A 38 -1.50 -10.77 -1.14
CA GLY A 38 -0.96 -10.01 -0.02
C GLY A 38 -0.96 -8.49 -0.26
N LEU A 39 -0.64 -8.06 -1.47
CA LEU A 39 -0.75 -6.65 -1.86
C LEU A 39 -2.20 -6.16 -1.83
N SER A 40 -3.14 -7.02 -2.25
CA SER A 40 -4.57 -6.72 -2.34
C SER A 40 -5.31 -6.77 -0.99
N LEU A 41 -4.69 -7.29 0.07
CA LEU A 41 -5.29 -7.36 1.41
C LEU A 41 -5.79 -5.99 1.88
N VAL A 42 -5.11 -4.91 1.52
CA VAL A 42 -5.53 -3.55 1.87
C VAL A 42 -6.92 -3.20 1.34
N ALA A 43 -7.31 -3.72 0.17
CA ALA A 43 -8.61 -3.47 -0.43
C ALA A 43 -9.75 -4.04 0.42
N PHE A 44 -9.52 -5.11 1.21
CA PHE A 44 -10.55 -5.62 2.12
C PHE A 44 -10.93 -4.62 3.22
N PHE A 45 -10.03 -3.67 3.53
CA PHE A 45 -10.24 -2.66 4.56
C PHE A 45 -10.80 -1.33 4.04
N VAL A 46 -10.72 -1.07 2.74
CA VAL A 46 -11.23 0.15 2.12
C VAL A 46 -12.73 0.39 2.38
N PRO A 47 -13.61 -0.63 2.45
CA PRO A 47 -15.01 -0.42 2.81
C PRO A 47 -15.23 0.23 4.18
N PHE A 48 -14.31 0.08 5.12
CA PHE A 48 -14.40 0.79 6.40
C PHE A 48 -14.19 2.30 6.22
N SER A 49 -13.31 2.71 5.31
CA SER A 49 -13.12 4.12 4.97
C SER A 49 -14.39 4.76 4.41
N PHE A 50 -15.17 4.02 3.62
CA PHE A 50 -16.43 4.52 3.04
C PHE A 50 -17.49 4.87 4.09
N ILE A 51 -17.43 4.26 5.27
CA ILE A 51 -18.36 4.51 6.36
C ILE A 51 -18.08 5.89 6.98
N PHE A 52 -16.82 6.28 7.06
CA PHE A 52 -16.39 7.53 7.69
C PHE A 52 -16.33 8.69 6.71
N ASP A 53 -15.95 8.43 5.46
CA ASP A 53 -15.69 9.45 4.44
C ASP A 53 -16.53 9.21 3.17
N PRO A 54 -17.80 9.67 3.14
CA PRO A 54 -18.70 9.46 2.00
C PRO A 54 -18.23 10.19 0.73
N ALA A 55 -17.34 11.18 0.86
CA ALA A 55 -16.69 11.84 -0.28
C ALA A 55 -15.95 10.85 -1.20
N ILE A 56 -15.45 9.72 -0.68
CA ILE A 56 -14.81 8.68 -1.48
C ILE A 56 -15.82 8.00 -2.43
N LEU A 57 -17.10 8.00 -2.04
CA LEU A 57 -18.22 7.50 -2.84
C LEU A 57 -18.81 8.57 -3.76
N TRP A 58 -18.05 9.63 -4.07
CA TRP A 58 -18.52 10.77 -4.87
C TRP A 58 -19.69 11.55 -4.24
N GLN A 59 -19.88 11.42 -2.93
CA GLN A 59 -20.91 12.17 -2.19
C GLN A 59 -20.28 13.37 -1.49
N GLY A 60 -20.12 14.47 -2.23
CA GLY A 60 -19.53 15.72 -1.71
C GLY A 60 -19.16 16.66 -2.84
N THR A 61 -18.44 17.73 -2.50
CA THR A 61 -17.84 18.63 -3.49
C THR A 61 -16.67 17.97 -4.20
N ALA A 62 -16.37 18.38 -5.44
CA ALA A 62 -15.25 17.83 -6.20
C ALA A 62 -13.90 17.95 -5.46
N ALA A 63 -13.73 19.00 -4.65
CA ALA A 63 -12.55 19.20 -3.82
C ALA A 63 -12.46 18.16 -2.69
N GLU A 64 -13.56 17.89 -1.98
CA GLU A 64 -13.60 16.86 -0.93
C GLU A 64 -13.35 15.47 -1.49
N VAL A 65 -13.92 15.16 -2.67
CA VAL A 65 -13.67 13.90 -3.38
C VAL A 65 -12.18 13.76 -3.73
N ALA A 66 -11.56 14.80 -4.28
CA ALA A 66 -10.15 14.80 -4.65
C ALA A 66 -9.24 14.61 -3.43
N VAL A 67 -9.54 15.30 -2.33
CA VAL A 67 -8.79 15.19 -1.07
C VAL A 67 -8.96 13.80 -0.46
N GLY A 68 -10.18 13.27 -0.37
CA GLY A 68 -10.45 11.93 0.16
C GLY A 68 -9.79 10.83 -0.68
N ALA A 69 -9.84 10.93 -2.01
CA ALA A 69 -9.15 10.02 -2.90
C ALA A 69 -7.61 10.09 -2.70
N GLY A 70 -7.05 11.30 -2.60
CA GLY A 70 -5.63 11.50 -2.32
C GLY A 70 -5.20 10.91 -0.98
N ALA A 71 -6.02 11.09 0.07
CA ALA A 71 -5.77 10.52 1.39
C ALA A 71 -5.75 8.98 1.35
N LEU A 72 -6.74 8.36 0.71
CA LEU A 72 -6.80 6.91 0.58
C LEU A 72 -5.66 6.34 -0.27
N LEU A 73 -5.26 7.04 -1.34
CA LEU A 73 -4.09 6.69 -2.14
C LEU A 73 -2.80 6.74 -1.33
N LEU A 74 -2.60 7.78 -0.50
CA LEU A 74 -1.43 7.88 0.37
C LEU A 74 -1.40 6.78 1.45
N SER A 75 -2.54 6.43 2.03
CA SER A 75 -2.64 5.35 3.02
C SER A 75 -2.34 3.98 2.39
N THR A 76 -2.92 3.68 1.23
CA THR A 76 -2.73 2.40 0.52
C THR A 76 -1.33 2.26 -0.07
N ALA A 77 -0.68 3.36 -0.47
CA ALA A 77 0.70 3.36 -0.93
C ALA A 77 1.68 2.88 0.17
N LEU A 78 1.45 3.22 1.44
CA LEU A 78 2.25 2.70 2.56
C LEU A 78 2.15 1.18 2.68
N TRP A 79 0.94 0.63 2.51
CA TRP A 79 0.77 -0.83 2.45
C TRP A 79 1.55 -1.45 1.30
N ALA A 80 1.49 -0.83 0.11
CA ALA A 80 2.23 -1.30 -1.05
C ALA A 80 3.75 -1.30 -0.83
N ILE A 81 4.30 -0.25 -0.19
CA ILE A 81 5.72 -0.18 0.17
C ILE A 81 6.09 -1.28 1.17
N ALA A 82 5.26 -1.50 2.19
CA ALA A 82 5.48 -2.53 3.20
C ALA A 82 5.46 -3.94 2.59
N PHE A 83 4.48 -4.23 1.74
CA PHE A 83 4.34 -5.54 1.09
C PHE A 83 5.39 -5.76 0.01
N GLY A 84 5.67 -4.76 -0.82
CA GLY A 84 6.74 -4.79 -1.82
C GLY A 84 8.14 -4.90 -1.19
N GLY A 85 8.32 -4.44 0.05
CA GLY A 85 9.56 -4.61 0.82
C GLY A 85 10.75 -3.84 0.27
N TRP A 86 10.51 -2.87 -0.62
CA TRP A 86 11.55 -2.05 -1.25
C TRP A 86 11.17 -0.57 -1.30
N CYS A 87 12.08 0.29 -0.87
CA CYS A 87 11.93 1.75 -0.93
C CYS A 87 13.32 2.37 -1.11
N GLY A 88 13.92 2.19 -2.29
CA GLY A 88 15.31 2.57 -2.58
C GLY A 88 16.37 1.61 -2.04
N ARG A 89 16.02 0.79 -1.04
CA ARG A 89 16.76 -0.39 -0.57
C ARG A 89 15.78 -1.43 -0.04
N SER A 90 16.25 -2.66 0.16
CA SER A 90 15.49 -3.70 0.85
C SER A 90 15.14 -3.23 2.27
N LEU A 91 13.86 -3.32 2.64
CA LEU A 91 13.40 -3.01 3.99
C LEU A 91 13.52 -4.24 4.90
N GLY A 92 14.06 -4.02 6.10
CA GLY A 92 14.04 -5.04 7.15
C GLY A 92 12.60 -5.37 7.60
N PRO A 93 12.35 -6.58 8.13
CA PRO A 93 11.01 -7.03 8.53
C PRO A 93 10.31 -6.09 9.51
N ALA A 94 11.04 -5.52 10.48
CA ALA A 94 10.49 -4.57 11.44
C ALA A 94 10.00 -3.28 10.78
N ALA A 95 10.78 -2.71 9.86
CA ALA A 95 10.39 -1.50 9.14
C ALA A 95 9.16 -1.74 8.25
N ARG A 96 9.09 -2.92 7.62
CA ARG A 96 7.90 -3.33 6.84
C ARG A 96 6.67 -3.45 7.72
N ALA A 97 6.79 -4.08 8.88
CA ALA A 97 5.68 -4.24 9.81
C ALA A 97 5.16 -2.88 10.31
N VAL A 98 6.04 -1.95 10.68
CA VAL A 98 5.65 -0.62 11.15
C VAL A 98 4.99 0.20 10.04
N ILE A 99 5.58 0.23 8.84
CA ILE A 99 5.01 0.97 7.69
C ILE A 99 3.67 0.37 7.27
N GLY A 100 3.56 -0.97 7.24
CA GLY A 100 2.34 -1.68 6.89
C GLY A 100 1.22 -1.44 7.90
N ALA A 101 1.53 -1.50 9.20
CA ALA A 101 0.58 -1.19 10.27
C ALA A 101 0.14 0.27 10.21
N ALA A 102 1.06 1.21 10.00
CA ALA A 102 0.75 2.63 9.86
C ALA A 102 -0.16 2.91 8.65
N GLY A 103 0.13 2.28 7.49
CA GLY A 103 -0.72 2.34 6.31
C GLY A 103 -2.11 1.76 6.55
N LEU A 104 -2.21 0.60 7.21
CA LEU A 104 -3.49 -0.04 7.52
C LEU A 104 -4.34 0.80 8.46
N VAL A 105 -3.75 1.35 9.54
CA VAL A 105 -4.43 2.28 10.44
C VAL A 105 -4.91 3.51 9.67
N ALA A 106 -4.09 4.06 8.77
CA ALA A 106 -4.46 5.21 7.96
C ALA A 106 -5.51 4.89 6.87
N VAL A 107 -5.75 3.63 6.52
CA VAL A 107 -6.88 3.25 5.65
C VAL A 107 -8.17 3.21 6.47
N ILE A 108 -8.14 2.63 7.67
CA ILE A 108 -9.34 2.42 8.47
C ILE A 108 -9.80 3.70 9.18
N ALA A 109 -8.86 4.55 9.59
CA ALA A 109 -9.15 5.77 10.33
C ALA A 109 -9.82 6.84 9.45
N PRO A 110 -10.77 7.62 9.99
CA PRO A 110 -11.37 8.75 9.28
C PRO A 110 -10.31 9.75 8.81
N PHE A 111 -10.48 10.29 7.60
CA PHE A 111 -9.63 11.33 7.08
C PHE A 111 -9.56 12.54 8.03
N GLY A 112 -8.35 13.06 8.25
CA GLY A 112 -8.11 14.19 9.15
C GLY A 112 -8.10 13.85 10.65
N SER A 113 -8.44 12.61 11.04
CA SER A 113 -8.33 12.18 12.43
C SER A 113 -6.88 12.10 12.91
N ALA A 114 -6.67 12.17 14.23
CA ALA A 114 -5.34 12.03 14.83
C ALA A 114 -4.67 10.68 14.49
N TRP A 115 -5.47 9.61 14.38
CA TRP A 115 -5.00 8.27 14.00
C TRP A 115 -4.56 8.21 12.54
N TRP A 116 -5.33 8.85 11.64
CA TRP A 116 -4.96 8.96 10.23
C TRP A 116 -3.67 9.77 10.06
N LEU A 117 -3.59 10.95 10.68
CA LEU A 117 -2.41 11.80 10.65
C LEU A 117 -1.19 11.08 11.24
N GLY A 118 -1.34 10.42 12.38
CA GLY A 118 -0.27 9.63 13.00
C GLY A 118 0.25 8.52 12.10
N GLY A 119 -0.67 7.76 11.48
CA GLY A 119 -0.31 6.70 10.53
C GLY A 119 0.42 7.23 9.30
N ILE A 120 -0.09 8.30 8.68
CA ILE A 120 0.54 8.93 7.52
C ILE A 120 1.91 9.49 7.87
N VAL A 121 2.04 10.26 8.94
CA VAL A 121 3.30 10.89 9.33
C VAL A 121 4.34 9.82 9.67
N VAL A 122 4.01 8.85 10.52
CA VAL A 122 4.96 7.78 10.91
C VAL A 122 5.36 6.95 9.69
N GLY A 123 4.38 6.52 8.88
CA GLY A 123 4.63 5.70 7.70
C GLY A 123 5.51 6.40 6.67
N TRP A 124 5.16 7.63 6.28
CA TRP A 124 5.90 8.36 5.24
C TRP A 124 7.24 8.89 5.73
N VAL A 125 7.37 9.35 6.98
CA VAL A 125 8.67 9.76 7.54
C VAL A 125 9.64 8.59 7.56
N LEU A 126 9.19 7.39 7.97
CA LEU A 126 10.02 6.19 7.94
C LEU A 126 10.37 5.77 6.51
N ALA A 127 9.39 5.74 5.59
CA ALA A 127 9.61 5.36 4.20
C ALA A 127 10.61 6.30 3.52
N ILE A 128 10.40 7.63 3.63
CA ILE A 128 11.28 8.65 3.05
C ILE A 128 12.65 8.62 3.73
N GLY A 129 12.71 8.52 5.06
CA GLY A 129 13.98 8.45 5.80
C GLY A 129 14.83 7.25 5.38
N ILE A 130 14.20 6.10 5.12
CA ILE A 130 14.86 4.90 4.61
C ILE A 130 15.35 5.11 3.17
N ALA A 131 14.52 5.70 2.30
CA ALA A 131 14.86 5.97 0.91
C ALA A 131 16.00 6.98 0.76
N VAL A 132 16.00 8.05 1.56
CA VAL A 132 17.05 9.07 1.54
C VAL A 132 18.38 8.48 2.03
N ARG A 133 18.39 7.68 3.09
CA ARG A 133 19.60 6.99 3.57
C ARG A 133 20.16 6.03 2.52
N ALA A 134 19.29 5.33 1.79
CA ALA A 134 19.69 4.44 0.70
C ALA A 134 20.43 5.20 -0.41
N ARG A 135 19.87 6.35 -0.84
CA ARG A 135 20.49 7.20 -1.87
C ARG A 135 21.85 7.77 -1.43
N ARG A 136 21.99 8.16 -0.16
CA ARG A 136 23.26 8.69 0.38
C ARG A 136 24.36 7.62 0.47
N GLY A 137 24.01 6.37 0.82
CA GLY A 137 24.97 5.26 0.85
C GLY A 137 25.55 4.95 -0.53
N GLY A 138 24.70 4.92 -1.57
CA GLY A 138 25.15 4.70 -2.94
C GLY A 138 26.03 5.83 -3.49
N ALA A 139 25.70 7.09 -3.17
CA ALA A 139 26.49 8.24 -3.61
C ALA A 139 27.89 8.31 -2.94
N MET A 140 28.04 7.82 -1.71
CA MET A 140 29.32 7.78 -1.01
C MET A 140 30.23 6.67 -1.52
N GLN A 141 29.67 5.50 -1.85
CA GLN A 141 30.43 4.39 -2.45
C GLN A 141 30.96 4.72 -3.84
N ALA A 142 30.16 5.44 -4.65
CA ALA A 142 30.61 5.89 -5.98
C ALA A 142 31.83 6.82 -5.90
N ARG A 143 31.89 7.72 -4.91
CA ARG A 143 33.02 8.66 -4.72
C ARG A 143 34.31 8.03 -4.18
N LEU A 144 34.26 6.82 -3.63
CA LEU A 144 35.43 6.09 -3.13
C LEU A 144 36.02 5.15 -4.18
N ALA A 145 35.33 4.97 -5.31
CA ALA A 145 35.76 4.14 -6.43
C ALA A 145 36.48 4.93 -7.54
N ASP A 146 36.51 6.27 -7.42
CA ASP A 146 37.24 7.22 -8.27
C ASP A 146 38.57 7.64 -7.61
#